data_AF-A0A8T7HGQ8-F1
#
_entry.id   AF-A0A8T7HGQ8-F1
#
_cell.length_a   1.000
_cell.length_b   1.000
_cell.length_c   1.000
_cell.angle_alpha   90.00
_cell.angle_beta   90.00
_cell.angle_gamma   90.00
#
_symmetry.space_group_name_H-M   'P 1'
#
loop_
_entity.id
_entity.type
_entity.pdbx_description
1 polymer ?
#
loop_
_entity_poly.entity_id
_entity_poly.type
_entity_poly.pdbx_seq_one_letter_code
_entity_poly.pdbx_strand_id
1 'polypeptide(L)'
;MKLLSLVSMNFTKFEKRANPLLERTEISAIFDVENSSFNRREASTLIAKEAKINPDTVYSIKLSHSSGSHYVSGLFYVYKDENTAKTYLPKFILKRNIPKAEEKPAEKAKAEEKPAEKAKAEEKPA
;
A
#
# COMPACT_ATOMS: atom_id res chain seq x y z
N MET A 1 -25.20 -9.73 16.31
CA MET A 1 -24.35 -10.52 15.38
C MET A 1 -24.35 -9.80 14.04
N LYS A 2 -23.28 -9.07 13.72
CA LYS A 2 -23.17 -8.32 12.46
C LYS A 2 -22.86 -9.36 11.38
N LEU A 3 -23.83 -9.64 10.50
CA LEU A 3 -23.60 -10.49 9.34
C LEU A 3 -22.40 -9.92 8.59
N LEU A 4 -21.36 -10.74 8.45
CA LEU A 4 -20.32 -10.57 7.44
C LEU A 4 -21.05 -10.60 6.10
N SER A 5 -21.42 -9.43 5.58
CA SER A 5 -21.82 -9.34 4.19
C SER A 5 -20.62 -9.83 3.38
N LEU A 6 -20.78 -10.97 2.72
CA LEU A 6 -19.99 -11.29 1.55
C LEU A 6 -20.22 -10.15 0.57
N VAL A 7 -19.34 -9.14 0.60
CA VAL A 7 -19.28 -8.14 -0.46
C VAL A 7 -18.72 -8.90 -1.65
N SER A 8 -19.63 -9.39 -2.50
CA SER A 8 -19.32 -9.80 -3.86
C SER A 8 -18.95 -8.52 -4.61
N MET A 9 -17.70 -8.07 -4.46
CA MET A 9 -17.19 -6.99 -5.30
C MET A 9 -17.02 -7.54 -6.70
N ASN A 10 -17.78 -6.97 -7.63
CA ASN A 10 -17.73 -7.37 -9.03
C ASN A 10 -16.52 -6.70 -9.68
N PHE A 11 -15.63 -7.51 -10.25
CA PHE A 11 -14.57 -6.99 -11.11
C PHE A 11 -15.18 -6.61 -12.46
N THR A 12 -15.12 -5.34 -12.82
CA THR A 12 -15.43 -4.91 -14.19
C THR A 12 -14.35 -5.39 -15.16
N LYS A 13 -13.11 -5.47 -14.66
CA LYS A 13 -11.96 -5.92 -15.44
C LYS A 13 -10.95 -6.62 -14.53
N PHE A 14 -10.37 -7.71 -15.00
CA PHE A 14 -9.30 -8.42 -14.32
C PHE A 14 -8.35 -9.05 -15.36
N GLU A 15 -7.17 -8.47 -15.51
CA GLU A 15 -6.16 -8.90 -16.48
C GLU A 15 -4.88 -9.34 -15.78
N LYS A 16 -4.38 -10.52 -16.14
CA LYS A 16 -3.11 -11.07 -15.68
C LYS A 16 -2.07 -11.01 -16.80
N ARG A 17 -0.89 -10.49 -16.50
CA ARG A 17 0.27 -10.49 -17.40
C ARG A 17 1.48 -11.06 -16.68
N ALA A 18 2.07 -12.12 -17.21
CA ALA A 18 3.33 -12.65 -16.70
C ALA A 18 4.50 -11.77 -17.16
N ASN A 19 5.42 -11.44 -16.25
CA ASN A 19 6.65 -10.73 -16.53
C ASN A 19 7.85 -11.58 -16.06
N PRO A 20 8.40 -12.44 -16.96
CA PRO A 20 9.51 -13.32 -16.61
C PRO A 20 10.79 -12.59 -16.23
N LEU A 21 11.05 -11.39 -16.77
CA LEU A 21 12.28 -10.63 -16.54
C LEU A 21 12.41 -10.15 -15.09
N LEU A 22 11.28 -9.82 -14.47
CA LEU A 22 11.20 -9.34 -13.08
C LEU A 22 10.56 -10.36 -12.15
N GLU A 23 10.41 -11.60 -12.62
CA GLU A 23 9.87 -12.73 -11.85
C GLU A 23 8.52 -12.44 -11.17
N ARG A 24 7.68 -11.63 -11.82
CA ARG A 24 6.40 -11.18 -11.26
C ARG A 24 5.24 -11.42 -12.19
N THR A 25 4.06 -11.56 -11.62
CA THR A 25 2.80 -11.47 -12.36
C THR A 25 2.16 -10.12 -12.07
N GLU A 26 1.87 -9.36 -13.12
CA GLU A 26 1.21 -8.08 -13.05
C GLU A 26 -0.30 -8.31 -13.19
N ILE A 27 -1.07 -7.78 -12.24
CA ILE A 27 -2.53 -7.87 -12.25
C ILE A 27 -3.08 -6.45 -12.32
N SER A 28 -3.82 -6.17 -13.39
CA SER A 28 -4.57 -4.92 -13.56
C SER A 28 -6.05 -5.21 -13.37
N ALA A 29 -6.68 -4.50 -12.44
CA ALA A 29 -8.08 -4.72 -12.11
C ALA A 29 -8.85 -3.42 -12.03
N ILE A 30 -10.13 -3.48 -12.40
CA ILE A 30 -11.12 -2.43 -12.17
C ILE A 30 -12.18 -3.04 -11.27
N PHE A 31 -12.32 -2.47 -10.08
CA PHE A 31 -13.31 -2.84 -9.09
C PHE A 31 -14.53 -1.92 -9.25
N ASP A 32 -15.72 -2.49 -9.21
CA ASP A 32 -16.95 -1.74 -8.98
C ASP A 32 -17.23 -1.71 -7.48
N VAL A 33 -17.18 -0.52 -6.88
CA VAL A 33 -17.14 -0.36 -5.42
C VAL A 33 -18.28 0.50 -4.91
N GLU A 34 -19.20 -0.13 -4.19
CA GLU A 34 -20.32 0.54 -3.56
C GLU A 34 -19.87 1.50 -2.44
N ASN A 35 -18.76 1.16 -1.78
CA ASN A 35 -18.25 1.90 -0.63
C ASN A 35 -17.19 2.94 -1.01
N SER A 36 -17.34 4.17 -0.52
CA SER A 36 -16.36 5.25 -0.71
C SER A 36 -15.00 5.01 -0.02
N SER A 37 -14.94 4.07 0.94
CA SER A 37 -13.75 3.79 1.77
C SER A 37 -12.93 2.59 1.31
N PHE A 38 -12.97 2.24 0.03
CA PHE A 38 -12.22 1.09 -0.50
C PHE A 38 -10.72 1.26 -0.29
N ASN A 39 -10.11 0.32 0.43
CA ASN A 39 -8.71 0.42 0.83
C ASN A 39 -7.80 -0.58 0.10
N ARG A 40 -6.49 -0.35 0.17
CA ARG A 40 -5.49 -1.18 -0.51
C ARG A 40 -5.45 -2.64 0.01
N ARG A 41 -5.74 -2.88 1.28
CA ARG A 41 -5.71 -4.22 1.89
C ARG A 41 -6.90 -5.06 1.48
N GLU A 42 -8.08 -4.43 1.43
CA GLU A 42 -9.27 -5.03 0.85
C GLU A 42 -9.00 -5.39 -0.61
N ALA A 43 -8.45 -4.45 -1.37
CA ALA A 43 -8.09 -4.69 -2.77
C ALA A 43 -7.12 -5.87 -2.93
N SER A 44 -6.02 -5.93 -2.17
CA SER A 44 -5.06 -7.05 -2.25
C SER A 44 -5.69 -8.38 -1.86
N THR A 45 -6.54 -8.39 -0.84
CA THR A 45 -7.27 -9.59 -0.39
C THR A 45 -8.23 -10.10 -1.47
N LEU A 46 -8.94 -9.20 -2.15
CA LEU A 46 -9.86 -9.56 -3.23
C LEU A 46 -9.11 -10.10 -4.45
N ILE A 47 -8.01 -9.45 -4.83
CA ILE A 47 -7.14 -9.94 -5.90
C ILE A 47 -6.60 -11.33 -5.58
N ALA A 48 -6.18 -11.55 -4.33
CA ALA A 48 -5.68 -12.84 -3.89
C ALA A 48 -6.74 -13.94 -3.95
N LYS A 49 -7.97 -13.63 -3.52
CA LYS A 49 -9.12 -14.55 -3.62
C LYS A 49 -9.44 -14.89 -5.07
N GLU A 50 -9.55 -13.88 -5.93
CA GLU A 50 -9.86 -14.05 -7.36
C GLU A 50 -8.76 -14.84 -8.08
N ALA A 51 -7.49 -14.52 -7.77
CA ALA A 51 -6.35 -15.20 -8.35
C ALA A 51 -6.03 -16.56 -7.70
N LYS A 52 -6.69 -16.92 -6.59
CA LYS A 52 -6.44 -18.13 -5.78
C LYS A 52 -4.97 -18.23 -5.31
N ILE A 53 -4.43 -17.12 -4.84
CA ILE A 53 -3.05 -16.99 -4.34
C ILE A 53 -3.05 -16.48 -2.89
N ASN A 54 -1.89 -16.55 -2.24
CA ASN A 54 -1.72 -16.00 -0.91
C ASN A 54 -1.82 -14.45 -0.94
N PRO A 55 -2.63 -13.80 -0.08
CA PRO A 55 -2.69 -12.34 0.00
C PRO A 55 -1.35 -11.67 0.35
N ASP A 56 -0.47 -12.33 1.08
CA ASP A 56 0.81 -11.76 1.50
C ASP A 56 1.80 -11.57 0.33
N THR A 57 1.61 -12.32 -0.75
CA THR A 57 2.44 -12.22 -1.96
C THR A 57 1.93 -11.17 -2.95
N VAL A 58 0.80 -10.52 -2.65
CA VAL A 58 0.19 -9.48 -3.48
C VAL A 58 0.59 -8.10 -2.96
N TYR A 59 1.33 -7.35 -3.78
CA TYR A 59 1.76 -5.99 -3.46
C TYR A 59 0.94 -4.97 -4.25
N SER A 60 0.27 -4.08 -3.52
CA SER A 60 -0.48 -2.98 -4.12
C SER A 60 0.46 -1.86 -4.59
N ILE A 61 0.53 -1.63 -5.90
CA ILE A 61 1.43 -0.63 -6.51
C ILE A 61 0.71 0.70 -6.68
N LYS A 62 -0.46 0.65 -7.31
CA LYS A 62 -1.30 1.82 -7.55
C LYS A 62 -2.75 1.44 -7.27
N LEU A 63 -3.45 2.34 -6.60
CA LEU A 63 -4.89 2.28 -6.42
C LEU A 63 -5.43 3.70 -6.65
N SER A 64 -6.36 3.85 -7.58
CA SER A 64 -6.89 5.16 -8.00
C SER A 64 -8.39 5.09 -8.14
N HIS A 65 -9.08 5.99 -7.42
CA HIS A 65 -10.53 6.15 -7.50
C HIS A 65 -10.88 7.02 -8.70
N SER A 66 -11.87 6.61 -9.47
CA SER A 66 -12.43 7.44 -10.54
C SER A 66 -13.38 8.49 -9.95
N SER A 67 -13.24 9.75 -10.36
CA SER A 67 -14.14 10.80 -9.87
C SER A 67 -15.54 10.67 -10.47
N GLY A 68 -16.57 10.89 -9.66
CA GLY A 68 -17.96 10.77 -10.09
C GLY A 68 -18.39 9.34 -10.42
N SER A 69 -17.62 8.33 -10.00
CA SER A 69 -17.89 6.92 -10.29
C SER A 69 -17.51 6.03 -9.11
N HIS A 70 -18.17 4.87 -9.04
CA HIS A 70 -17.88 3.77 -8.12
C HIS A 70 -16.67 2.93 -8.54
N TYR A 71 -16.02 3.24 -9.67
CA TYR A 71 -14.89 2.45 -10.15
C TYR A 71 -13.58 2.82 -9.46
N VAL A 72 -12.85 1.78 -9.04
CA VAL A 72 -11.47 1.89 -8.57
C VAL A 72 -10.57 1.07 -9.47
N SER A 73 -9.52 1.70 -9.99
CA SER A 73 -8.48 1.02 -10.78
C SER A 73 -7.30 0.64 -9.88
N GLY A 74 -6.82 -0.58 -10.03
CA GLY A 74 -5.71 -1.12 -9.25
C GLY A 74 -4.66 -1.79 -10.12
N LEU A 75 -3.39 -1.60 -9.75
CA LEU A 75 -2.24 -2.33 -10.28
C LEU A 75 -1.55 -3.05 -9.12
N PHE A 76 -1.39 -4.36 -9.28
CA PHE A 76 -0.82 -5.26 -8.27
C PHE A 76 0.31 -6.07 -8.88
N TYR A 77 1.37 -6.27 -8.10
CA TYR A 77 2.44 -7.21 -8.45
C TYR A 77 2.38 -8.39 -7.52
N VAL A 78 2.44 -9.58 -8.11
CA VAL A 78 2.48 -10.86 -7.41
C VAL A 78 3.85 -11.47 -7.61
N TYR A 79 4.57 -11.71 -6.51
CA TYR A 79 5.83 -12.44 -6.50
C TYR A 79 5.61 -13.84 -5.95
N LYS A 80 6.51 -14.78 -6.28
CA LYS A 80 6.48 -16.12 -5.68
C LYS A 80 6.98 -16.11 -4.24
N ASP A 81 8.00 -15.27 -3.99
CA ASP A 81 8.73 -15.23 -2.73
C ASP A 81 8.86 -13.79 -2.22
N GLU A 82 8.99 -13.60 -0.91
CA GLU A 82 9.24 -12.27 -0.34
C GLU A 82 10.62 -11.72 -0.70
N ASN A 83 11.61 -12.59 -0.88
CA ASN A 83 12.99 -12.18 -1.17
C ASN A 83 13.08 -11.54 -2.56
N THR A 84 12.39 -12.10 -3.56
CA THR A 84 12.31 -11.51 -4.90
C THR A 84 11.57 -10.18 -4.86
N ALA A 85 10.48 -10.10 -4.09
CA ALA A 85 9.80 -8.83 -3.84
C ALA A 85 10.73 -7.78 -3.20
N LYS A 86 11.56 -8.14 -2.21
CA LYS A 86 12.53 -7.25 -1.56
C LYS A 86 13.62 -6.75 -2.51
N THR A 87 14.02 -7.56 -3.50
CA THR A 87 15.02 -7.18 -4.51
C THR A 87 14.47 -6.16 -5.50
N TYR A 88 13.25 -6.37 -6.00
CA TYR A 88 12.69 -5.54 -7.08
C TYR A 88 11.83 -4.37 -6.60
N LEU A 89 11.22 -4.46 -5.41
CA LEU A 89 10.35 -3.42 -4.90
C LEU A 89 11.09 -2.41 -4.02
N PRO A 90 10.74 -1.12 -4.14
CA PRO A 90 11.16 -0.11 -3.18
C PRO A 90 10.68 -0.41 -1.76
N LYS A 91 11.51 -0.08 -0.76
CA LYS A 91 11.23 -0.30 0.67
C LYS A 91 9.89 0.27 1.14
N PHE A 92 9.45 1.40 0.59
CA PHE A 92 8.18 2.04 0.97
C PHE A 92 6.94 1.26 0.50
N ILE A 93 7.04 0.45 -0.56
CA ILE A 93 5.94 -0.44 -0.98
C ILE A 93 5.84 -1.62 -0.01
N LEU A 94 6.98 -2.22 0.33
CA LEU A 94 7.05 -3.34 1.29
C LEU A 94 6.45 -2.94 2.64
N LYS A 95 6.85 -1.80 3.21
CA LYS A 95 6.33 -1.31 4.50
C LYS A 95 4.81 -1.11 4.50
N ARG A 96 4.24 -0.61 3.40
CA ARG A 96 2.80 -0.33 3.31
C ARG A 96 1.95 -1.60 3.11
N ASN A 97 2.56 -2.71 2.68
CA ASN A 97 1.86 -3.99 2.50
C ASN A 97 1.70 -4.77 3.81
N ILE A 98 2.56 -4.52 4.81
CA ILE A 98 2.56 -5.23 6.10
C ILE A 98 1.33 -4.81 6.93
N PRO A 99 0.64 -5.75 7.61
CA PRO A 99 -0.40 -5.43 8.57
C PRO A 99 0.15 -4.57 9.72
N LYS A 100 -0.55 -3.48 10.05
CA LYS A 100 -0.11 -2.46 11.02
C LYS A 100 0.03 -3.00 12.45
N ALA A 101 -0.47 -4.21 12.71
CA ALA A 101 -0.36 -4.89 14.00
C ALA A 101 1.11 -5.26 14.35
N GLU A 102 2.01 -5.28 13.37
CA GLU A 102 3.42 -5.65 13.57
C GLU A 102 4.39 -4.45 13.56
N GLU A 103 3.90 -3.23 13.35
CA GLU A 103 4.70 -2.02 13.52
C GLU A 103 4.84 -1.71 15.02
N LYS A 104 5.64 -2.51 15.74
CA LYS A 104 6.25 -2.04 16.98
C LYS A 104 7.07 -0.79 16.61
N PRO A 105 6.91 0.35 17.31
CA PRO A 105 7.64 1.56 17.01
C PRO A 105 9.11 1.32 17.34
N ALA A 106 9.90 0.97 16.33
CA ALA A 106 11.36 1.04 16.40
C ALA A 106 11.76 2.52 16.41
N GLU A 107 11.76 3.07 17.63
CA GLU A 107 12.84 3.89 18.13
C GLU A 107 13.06 5.24 17.41
N LYS A 108 12.23 6.22 17.79
CA LYS A 108 12.67 7.62 17.85
C LYS A 108 13.68 7.75 19.00
N ALA A 109 14.94 7.38 18.75
CA ALA A 109 16.04 7.73 19.63
C ALA A 109 17.24 8.20 18.79
N LYS A 110 17.24 9.48 18.43
CA LYS A 110 18.48 10.26 18.50
C LYS A 110 18.20 11.75 18.63
N ALA A 111 18.51 12.22 19.84
CA ALA A 111 18.97 13.55 20.21
C ALA A 111 17.97 14.72 20.12
N GLU A 112 17.24 14.91 21.22
CA GLU A 112 17.31 16.21 21.89
C GLU A 112 18.77 16.50 22.27
N GLU A 113 19.34 17.57 21.74
CA GLU A 113 20.38 18.33 22.43
C GLU A 113 20.19 19.80 22.04
N LYS A 114 19.43 20.52 22.87
CA LYS A 114 19.60 21.97 23.05
C LYS A 114 20.98 22.18 23.68
N PRO A 115 21.67 23.28 23.35
CA PRO A 115 21.85 24.26 24.41
C PRO A 115 21.37 25.64 23.98
N ALA A 116 20.64 26.27 24.91
CA ALA A 116 20.41 27.69 24.90
C ALA A 116 21.72 28.46 25.22
N GLU A 117 21.71 29.73 24.85
CA GLU A 117 22.47 30.83 25.47
C GLU A 117 23.89 31.15 24.94
N LYS A 118 23.98 32.12 24.02
CA LYS A 118 24.93 33.25 24.14
C LYS A 118 24.36 34.55 23.52
N ALA A 119 24.27 35.55 24.40
CA ALA A 119 24.57 36.98 24.22
C ALA A 119 23.66 37.91 23.39
N LYS A 120 23.02 38.82 24.14
CA LYS A 120 22.72 40.22 23.79
C LYS A 120 23.97 40.98 23.31
N ALA A 121 23.80 41.81 22.27
CA ALA A 121 24.34 43.17 22.09
C ALA A 121 23.71 43.73 20.79
N GLU A 122 22.72 44.61 20.86
CA GLU A 122 22.89 46.06 20.61
C GLU A 122 23.65 46.39 19.31
N GLU A 123 22.93 46.78 18.25
CA GLU A 123 23.12 48.11 17.62
C GLU A 123 21.96 48.48 16.67
N LYS A 124 21.47 49.70 16.85
CA LYS A 124 20.56 50.49 15.98
C LYS A 124 21.19 50.67 14.57
N PRO A 125 20.45 50.97 13.48
CA PRO A 125 19.78 52.28 13.37
C PRO A 125 18.48 52.33 12.52
N ALA A 126 17.57 53.21 12.92
CA ALA A 126 16.81 54.16 12.08
C ALA A 126 16.11 55.16 13.00
#